data_AF-A0AAW1AI68-F1
#
_entry.id   AF-A0AAW1AI68-F1
#
_cell.length_a   1.000
_cell.length_b   1.000
_cell.length_c   1.000
_cell.angle_alpha   90.00
_cell.angle_beta   90.00
_cell.angle_gamma   90.00
#
_symmetry.space_group_name_H-M   'P 1'
#
loop_
_entity.id
_entity.type
_entity.pdbx_description
1 polymer ?
#
loop_
_entity_poly.entity_id
_entity_poly.type
_entity_poly.pdbx_seq_one_letter_code
_entity_poly.pdbx_strand_id
1 'polypeptide(L)'
;MTESENIFLFVPNIIDAVDGHAARYFNQSTKFGGMLDQLTDRIGTMCLLATLCMFYPSYSFWFQLSMAIDISCHWIYLHTSLLQGKTSHKFIDMSENSIMRMYYTNRTVLFIMCAGNEAFYAALYLLYFTQGPTFLGISLFKLVMYLSAPIAFIKAGISLLHGYVSCINLSIIDLKERQERLKVN
;
A
#
# COMPACT_ATOMS: atom_id res chain seq x y z
N MET A 1 10.78 -7.71 -25.64
CA MET A 1 9.68 -7.81 -24.65
C MET A 1 8.60 -6.85 -25.11
N THR A 2 7.60 -7.38 -25.81
CA THR A 2 6.58 -6.61 -26.55
C THR A 2 5.58 -5.97 -25.60
N GLU A 3 5.01 -4.82 -25.97
CA GLU A 3 4.06 -4.02 -25.17
C GLU A 3 2.90 -4.84 -24.58
N SER A 4 2.54 -5.98 -25.20
CA SER A 4 1.51 -6.91 -24.77
C SER A 4 1.80 -7.64 -23.44
N GLU A 5 3.06 -7.89 -23.08
CA GLU A 5 3.41 -8.63 -21.86
C GLU A 5 3.27 -7.77 -20.60
N ASN A 6 3.33 -6.45 -20.74
CA ASN A 6 3.34 -5.54 -19.61
C ASN A 6 1.96 -4.98 -19.25
N ILE A 7 0.98 -5.11 -20.14
CA ILE A 7 -0.44 -4.81 -19.84
C ILE A 7 -0.96 -5.69 -18.68
N PHE A 8 -0.41 -6.90 -18.52
CA PHE A 8 -0.72 -7.78 -17.40
C PHE A 8 -0.38 -7.21 -16.02
N LEU A 9 0.48 -6.19 -15.91
CA LEU A 9 0.78 -5.52 -14.64
C LEU A 9 -0.36 -4.60 -14.16
N PHE A 10 -1.26 -4.18 -15.05
CA PHE A 10 -2.36 -3.24 -14.75
C PHE A 10 -3.72 -3.90 -14.57
N VAL A 11 -3.87 -5.13 -15.09
CA VAL A 11 -5.09 -5.94 -14.96
C VAL A 11 -5.45 -6.30 -13.50
N PRO A 12 -4.50 -6.55 -12.57
CA PRO A 12 -4.83 -6.93 -11.20
C PRO A 12 -5.68 -5.89 -10.45
N ASN A 13 -5.40 -4.60 -10.63
CA ASN A 13 -6.01 -3.54 -9.80
C ASN A 13 -7.47 -3.26 -10.15
N ILE A 14 -7.86 -3.51 -11.41
CA ILE A 14 -9.27 -3.43 -11.83
C ILE A 14 -10.04 -4.65 -11.30
N ILE A 15 -9.38 -5.81 -11.25
CA ILE A 15 -9.98 -7.05 -10.75
C ILE A 15 -10.16 -6.99 -9.22
N ASP A 16 -9.21 -6.42 -8.49
CA ASP A 16 -9.24 -6.19 -7.02
C ASP A 16 -10.36 -5.20 -6.58
N ALA A 17 -10.65 -4.20 -7.40
CA ALA A 17 -11.80 -3.32 -7.13
C ALA A 17 -13.14 -4.07 -7.26
N VAL A 18 -13.21 -5.07 -8.15
CA VAL A 18 -14.44 -5.80 -8.49
C VAL A 18 -14.69 -6.96 -7.52
N ASP A 19 -13.67 -7.72 -7.15
CA ASP A 19 -13.82 -8.86 -6.23
C ASP A 19 -14.17 -8.41 -4.81
N GLY A 20 -13.60 -7.32 -4.30
CA GLY A 20 -13.94 -6.72 -3.03
C GLY A 20 -15.37 -6.15 -3.02
N HIS A 21 -15.84 -5.57 -4.13
CA HIS A 21 -17.23 -5.12 -4.25
C HIS A 21 -18.21 -6.30 -4.28
N ALA A 22 -17.92 -7.33 -5.07
CA ALA A 22 -18.73 -8.53 -5.18
C ALA A 22 -18.80 -9.30 -3.85
N ALA A 23 -17.67 -9.50 -3.17
CA ALA A 23 -17.63 -10.22 -1.89
C ALA A 23 -18.45 -9.54 -0.78
N ARG A 24 -18.58 -8.21 -0.82
CA ARG A 24 -19.44 -7.44 0.09
C ARG A 24 -20.90 -7.51 -0.31
N TYR A 25 -21.20 -7.40 -1.61
CA TYR A 25 -22.56 -7.52 -2.13
C TYR A 25 -23.17 -8.90 -1.84
N PHE A 26 -22.36 -9.97 -1.96
CA PHE A 26 -22.78 -11.34 -1.66
C PHE A 26 -22.59 -11.75 -0.20
N ASN A 27 -22.12 -10.84 0.68
CA ASN A 27 -21.86 -11.10 2.10
C ASN A 27 -20.90 -12.30 2.35
N GLN A 28 -19.97 -12.53 1.42
CA GLN A 28 -18.97 -13.60 1.44
C GLN A 28 -17.56 -13.10 1.82
N SER A 29 -17.49 -11.95 2.47
CA SER A 29 -16.21 -11.38 2.93
C SER A 29 -15.61 -12.26 4.03
N THR A 30 -14.43 -12.83 3.79
CA THR A 30 -13.69 -13.65 4.76
C THR A 30 -12.41 -12.94 5.20
N LYS A 31 -11.91 -13.28 6.41
CA LYS A 31 -10.60 -12.78 6.89
C LYS A 31 -9.45 -13.21 5.97
N PHE A 32 -9.53 -14.43 5.46
CA PHE A 32 -8.56 -14.96 4.49
C PHE A 32 -8.60 -14.15 3.19
N GLY A 33 -9.79 -13.89 2.64
CA GLY A 33 -9.96 -13.08 1.42
C GLY A 33 -9.38 -11.69 1.57
N GLY A 34 -9.66 -10.99 2.68
CA GLY A 34 -9.11 -9.65 2.91
C GLY A 34 -7.58 -9.64 3.11
N MET A 35 -7.00 -10.69 3.69
CA MET A 35 -5.54 -10.82 3.77
C MET A 35 -4.91 -11.14 2.41
N LEU A 36 -5.60 -11.94 1.58
CA LEU A 36 -5.13 -12.31 0.25
C LEU A 36 -5.14 -11.11 -0.71
N ASP A 37 -6.25 -10.35 -0.73
CA ASP A 37 -6.44 -9.07 -1.44
C ASP A 37 -5.32 -8.07 -1.12
N GLN A 38 -5.10 -7.83 0.18
CA GLN A 38 -4.00 -6.97 0.62
C GLN A 38 -2.63 -7.52 0.18
N LEU A 39 -2.41 -8.84 0.16
CA LEU A 39 -1.13 -9.41 -0.26
C LEU A 39 -0.92 -9.28 -1.77
N THR A 40 -1.96 -9.55 -2.57
CA THR A 40 -1.90 -9.47 -4.04
C THR A 40 -1.65 -8.05 -4.52
N ASP A 41 -2.26 -7.05 -3.89
CA ASP A 41 -2.00 -5.63 -4.11
C ASP A 41 -0.52 -5.26 -3.99
N ARG A 42 0.11 -5.72 -2.90
CA ARG A 42 1.50 -5.38 -2.57
C ARG A 42 2.45 -6.09 -3.52
N ILE A 43 2.18 -7.36 -3.84
CA ILE A 43 2.96 -8.11 -4.83
C ILE A 43 2.85 -7.47 -6.21
N GLY A 44 1.64 -7.06 -6.63
CA GLY A 44 1.41 -6.37 -7.91
C GLY A 44 2.22 -5.07 -8.01
N THR A 45 2.15 -4.24 -6.98
CA THR A 45 2.95 -3.01 -6.88
C THR A 45 4.45 -3.31 -6.90
N MET A 46 4.92 -4.31 -6.14
CA MET A 46 6.34 -4.71 -6.12
C MET A 46 6.85 -5.15 -7.49
N CYS A 47 6.09 -5.98 -8.21
CA CYS A 47 6.44 -6.41 -9.57
C CYS A 47 6.58 -5.22 -10.53
N LEU A 48 5.67 -4.24 -10.45
CA LEU A 48 5.74 -3.01 -11.24
C LEU A 48 7.01 -2.19 -10.91
N LEU A 49 7.33 -2.01 -9.63
CA LEU A 49 8.53 -1.28 -9.21
C LEU A 49 9.82 -2.01 -9.59
N ALA A 50 9.83 -3.35 -9.54
CA ALA A 50 10.96 -4.15 -10.00
C ALA A 50 11.23 -3.95 -11.51
N THR A 51 10.18 -3.92 -12.33
CA THR A 51 10.29 -3.58 -13.75
C THR A 51 10.79 -2.15 -13.96
N LEU A 52 10.32 -1.18 -13.16
CA LEU A 52 10.80 0.20 -13.22
C LEU A 52 12.29 0.33 -12.85
N CYS A 53 12.81 -0.49 -11.94
CA CYS A 53 14.24 -0.53 -11.64
C CYS A 53 15.08 -0.95 -12.86
N MET A 54 14.55 -1.80 -13.73
CA MET A 54 15.23 -2.21 -14.96
C MET A 54 15.22 -1.11 -16.03
N PHE A 55 14.14 -0.33 -16.11
CA PHE A 55 14.01 0.75 -17.09
C PHE A 55 14.69 2.04 -16.68
N TYR A 56 14.71 2.35 -15.39
CA TYR A 56 15.26 3.58 -14.82
C TYR A 56 16.35 3.26 -13.77
N PRO A 57 17.50 2.70 -14.19
CA PRO A 57 18.53 2.22 -13.26
C PRO A 57 19.07 3.31 -12.32
N SER A 58 19.09 4.57 -12.76
CA SER A 58 19.52 5.71 -11.93
C SER A 58 18.60 5.98 -10.73
N TYR A 59 17.33 5.56 -10.80
CA TYR A 59 16.33 5.76 -9.74
C TYR A 59 16.01 4.48 -8.97
N SER A 60 16.67 3.35 -9.28
CA SER A 60 16.41 2.04 -8.67
C SER A 60 16.48 2.04 -7.15
N PHE A 61 17.39 2.82 -6.56
CA PHE A 61 17.47 2.98 -5.11
C PHE A 61 16.14 3.49 -4.51
N TRP A 62 15.50 4.47 -5.14
CA TRP A 62 14.25 5.05 -4.65
C TRP A 62 13.08 4.10 -4.80
N PHE A 63 13.01 3.35 -5.90
CA PHE A 63 12.00 2.32 -6.07
C PHE A 63 12.19 1.18 -5.06
N GLN A 64 13.42 0.73 -4.84
CA GLN A 64 13.72 -0.28 -3.81
C GLN A 64 13.38 0.21 -2.41
N LEU A 65 13.68 1.46 -2.09
CA LEU A 65 13.31 2.07 -0.82
C LEU A 65 11.79 2.12 -0.65
N SER A 66 11.05 2.55 -1.68
CA SER A 66 9.58 2.56 -1.62
C SER A 66 8.99 1.15 -1.46
N MET A 67 9.53 0.15 -2.16
CA MET A 67 9.11 -1.25 -2.00
C MET A 67 9.36 -1.75 -0.57
N ALA A 68 10.56 -1.48 -0.04
CA ALA A 68 10.95 -1.91 1.30
C ALA A 68 10.06 -1.28 2.38
N ILE A 69 9.77 0.01 2.27
CA ILE A 69 8.87 0.72 3.18
C ILE A 69 7.46 0.12 3.12
N ASP A 70 6.88 -0.04 1.92
CA ASP A 70 5.50 -0.50 1.78
C ASP A 70 5.33 -1.92 2.37
N ILE A 71 6.22 -2.84 2.03
CA ILE A 71 6.16 -4.23 2.52
C ILE A 71 6.42 -4.30 4.03
N SER A 72 7.49 -3.67 4.52
CA SER A 72 7.88 -3.80 5.93
C SER A 72 6.85 -3.18 6.89
N CYS A 73 6.34 -1.99 6.56
CA CYS A 73 5.36 -1.31 7.41
C CYS A 73 4.04 -2.09 7.47
N HIS A 74 3.53 -2.59 6.34
CA HIS A 74 2.31 -3.38 6.33
C HIS A 74 2.49 -4.75 7.01
N TRP A 75 3.66 -5.37 6.87
CA TRP A 75 3.96 -6.65 7.52
C TRP A 75 3.94 -6.52 9.04
N ILE A 76 4.65 -5.52 9.58
CA ILE A 76 4.67 -5.24 11.03
C ILE A 76 3.27 -4.90 11.53
N TYR A 77 2.52 -4.07 10.80
CA TYR A 77 1.14 -3.76 11.16
C TYR A 77 0.26 -5.00 11.23
N LEU A 78 0.25 -5.84 10.19
CA LEU A 78 -0.54 -7.05 10.14
C LEU A 78 -0.27 -7.96 11.34
N HIS A 79 1.01 -8.21 11.64
CA HIS A 79 1.41 -8.99 12.81
C HIS A 79 0.95 -8.35 14.12
N THR A 80 1.14 -7.03 14.26
CA THR A 80 0.74 -6.30 15.46
C THR A 80 -0.77 -6.36 15.68
N SER A 81 -1.57 -6.12 14.63
CA SER A 81 -3.04 -6.21 14.70
C SER A 81 -3.54 -7.61 15.06
N LEU A 82 -2.88 -8.67 14.56
CA LEU A 82 -3.21 -10.04 14.93
C LEU A 82 -2.92 -10.35 16.41
N LEU A 83 -1.83 -9.81 16.96
CA LEU A 83 -1.47 -9.95 18.37
C LEU A 83 -2.36 -9.10 19.28
N GLN A 84 -2.73 -7.88 18.85
CA GLN A 84 -3.69 -7.01 19.52
C GLN A 84 -5.08 -7.65 19.59
N GLY A 85 -5.53 -8.33 18.53
CA GLY A 85 -6.82 -9.06 18.55
C GLY A 85 -6.93 -10.11 19.67
N LYS A 86 -5.80 -10.52 20.26
CA LYS A 86 -5.73 -11.43 21.42
C LYS A 86 -5.67 -10.71 22.77
N THR A 87 -5.34 -9.41 22.80
CA THR A 87 -5.09 -8.64 24.02
C THR A 87 -6.02 -7.42 24.05
N SER A 88 -6.97 -7.34 24.97
CA SER A 88 -8.11 -6.40 24.81
C SER A 88 -7.93 -4.98 25.39
N HIS A 89 -6.79 -4.61 25.98
CA HIS A 89 -6.72 -3.33 26.71
C HIS A 89 -5.40 -2.56 26.55
N LYS A 90 -5.56 -1.27 26.19
CA LYS A 90 -4.59 -0.15 26.21
C LYS A 90 -3.58 -0.09 25.06
N PHE A 91 -4.05 -0.27 23.83
CA PHE A 91 -3.27 0.04 22.63
C PHE A 91 -3.43 1.49 22.21
N ILE A 92 -2.40 2.04 21.57
CA ILE A 92 -2.54 3.31 20.85
C ILE A 92 -3.38 2.98 19.64
N ASP A 93 -4.64 3.39 19.69
CA ASP A 93 -5.54 3.22 18.56
C ASP A 93 -5.02 4.09 17.41
N MET A 94 -4.88 3.50 16.22
CA MET A 94 -4.57 4.23 14.99
C MET A 94 -5.60 5.34 14.74
N SER A 95 -6.79 5.26 15.35
CA SER A 95 -7.82 6.30 15.34
C SER A 95 -7.49 7.56 16.15
N GLU A 96 -6.55 7.53 17.09
CA GLU A 96 -6.12 8.70 17.86
C GLU A 96 -5.31 9.68 17.00
N ASN A 97 -4.61 9.17 15.97
CA ASN A 97 -3.88 10.02 15.04
C ASN A 97 -4.83 10.50 13.93
N SER A 98 -5.17 11.79 13.94
CA SER A 98 -6.19 12.39 13.05
C SER A 98 -5.96 12.10 11.56
N ILE A 99 -4.69 12.02 11.14
CA ILE A 99 -4.30 11.72 9.75
C ILE A 99 -4.64 10.26 9.40
N MET A 100 -4.31 9.32 10.29
CA MET A 100 -4.58 7.90 10.07
C MET A 100 -6.07 7.59 10.18
N ARG A 101 -6.78 8.27 11.08
CA ARG A 101 -8.24 8.19 11.15
C ARG A 101 -8.89 8.63 9.85
N MET A 102 -8.48 9.77 9.28
CA MET A 102 -9.01 10.22 7.99
C MET A 102 -8.71 9.23 6.85
N TYR A 103 -7.49 8.69 6.82
CA TYR A 103 -7.05 7.73 5.80
C TYR A 103 -7.84 6.41 5.83
N TYR A 104 -8.07 5.84 7.02
CA TYR A 104 -8.78 4.56 7.16
C TYR A 104 -10.30 4.68 7.35
N THR A 105 -10.82 5.82 7.81
CA THR A 105 -12.28 6.03 7.97
C THR A 105 -12.95 6.34 6.64
N ASN A 106 -12.28 7.09 5.76
CA ASN A 106 -12.84 7.48 4.48
C ASN A 106 -12.34 6.56 3.35
N ARG A 107 -13.19 5.61 2.95
CA ARG A 107 -12.88 4.67 1.85
C ARG A 107 -12.52 5.36 0.54
N THR A 108 -13.12 6.52 0.26
CA THR A 108 -12.81 7.30 -0.94
C THR A 108 -11.38 7.83 -0.89
N VAL A 109 -10.90 8.26 0.28
CA VAL A 109 -9.51 8.71 0.46
C VAL A 109 -8.54 7.54 0.27
N LEU A 110 -8.83 6.39 0.88
CA LEU A 110 -8.01 5.18 0.72
C LEU A 110 -7.90 4.76 -0.76
N PHE A 111 -9.04 4.73 -1.46
CA PHE A 111 -9.07 4.38 -2.87
C PHE A 111 -8.29 5.38 -3.73
N ILE A 112 -8.47 6.69 -3.52
CA ILE A 112 -7.74 7.73 -4.26
C ILE A 112 -6.22 7.61 -3.99
N MET A 113 -5.82 7.32 -2.77
CA MET A 113 -4.40 7.17 -2.41
C MET A 113 -3.78 5.93 -3.06
N CYS A 114 -4.48 4.80 -3.05
CA CYS A 114 -4.02 3.59 -3.73
C CYS A 114 -3.99 3.77 -5.25
N ALA A 115 -5.09 4.23 -5.85
CA ALA A 115 -5.20 4.46 -7.28
C ALA A 115 -4.20 5.53 -7.77
N GLY A 116 -3.98 6.60 -7.00
CA GLY A 116 -2.99 7.63 -7.33
C GLY A 116 -1.56 7.09 -7.26
N ASN A 117 -1.22 6.32 -6.25
CA ASN A 117 0.10 5.69 -6.15
C ASN A 117 0.36 4.72 -7.31
N GLU A 118 -0.62 3.90 -7.69
CA GLU A 118 -0.50 3.04 -8.85
C GLU A 118 -0.43 3.84 -10.15
N ALA A 119 -1.27 4.86 -10.31
CA ALA A 119 -1.24 5.73 -11.48
C ALA A 119 0.12 6.43 -11.66
N PHE A 120 0.83 6.72 -10.55
CA PHE A 120 2.20 7.26 -10.61
C PHE A 120 3.19 6.26 -11.22
N TYR A 121 3.26 5.05 -10.67
CA TYR A 121 4.17 4.01 -11.18
C TYR A 121 3.76 3.53 -12.58
N ALA A 122 2.45 3.48 -12.87
CA ALA A 122 1.89 3.22 -14.19
C ALA A 122 2.32 4.26 -15.21
N ALA A 123 2.22 5.55 -14.87
CA ALA A 123 2.60 6.63 -15.75
C ALA A 123 4.11 6.62 -16.03
N LEU A 124 4.95 6.36 -15.02
CA LEU A 124 6.40 6.18 -15.22
C LEU A 124 6.73 5.02 -16.15
N TYR A 125 6.00 3.90 -15.99
CA TYR A 125 6.12 2.73 -16.83
C TYR A 125 5.75 3.07 -18.30
N LEU A 126 4.60 3.72 -18.52
CA LEU A 126 4.14 4.08 -19.87
C LEU A 126 5.04 5.14 -20.53
N LEU A 127 5.53 6.11 -19.77
CA LEU A 127 6.45 7.16 -20.25
C LEU A 127 7.76 6.61 -20.81
N TYR A 128 8.19 5.42 -20.39
CA TYR A 128 9.36 4.77 -20.93
C TYR A 128 9.16 4.34 -22.39
N PHE A 129 7.97 3.86 -22.75
CA PHE A 129 7.67 3.37 -24.09
C PHE A 129 7.14 4.47 -25.01
N THR A 130 6.22 5.30 -24.52
CA THR A 130 5.59 6.34 -25.33
C THR A 130 5.31 7.58 -24.50
N GLN A 131 5.40 8.76 -25.11
CA GLN A 131 4.93 9.99 -24.46
C GLN A 131 3.39 10.11 -24.51
N GLY A 132 2.66 9.10 -25.01
CA GLY A 132 1.21 9.10 -25.12
C GLY A 132 0.64 10.14 -26.10
N PRO A 133 -0.69 10.14 -26.29
CA PRO A 133 -1.36 11.16 -27.08
C PRO A 133 -1.21 12.53 -26.40
N THR A 134 -0.78 13.53 -27.16
CA THR A 134 -0.69 14.93 -26.71
C THR A 134 -2.08 15.53 -26.63
N PHE A 135 -2.50 15.94 -25.43
CA PHE A 135 -3.70 16.74 -25.22
C PHE A 135 -3.24 18.16 -24.89
N LEU A 136 -3.59 19.14 -25.73
CA LEU A 136 -3.19 20.56 -25.57
C LEU A 136 -1.66 20.79 -25.53
N GLY A 137 -0.87 20.00 -26.26
CA GLY A 137 0.60 20.16 -26.33
C GLY A 137 1.37 19.57 -25.13
N ILE A 138 0.67 18.97 -24.16
CA ILE A 138 1.26 18.28 -23.02
C ILE A 138 1.01 16.77 -23.17
N SER A 139 2.03 15.97 -22.90
CA SER A 139 1.91 14.50 -22.83
C SER A 139 0.97 14.12 -21.68
N LEU A 140 -0.11 13.39 -21.99
CA LEU A 140 -1.09 12.95 -21.00
C LEU A 140 -0.43 12.17 -19.85
N PHE A 141 0.53 11.30 -20.16
CA PHE A 141 1.23 10.51 -19.15
C PHE A 141 2.13 11.36 -18.25
N LYS A 142 2.76 12.43 -18.77
CA LYS A 142 3.49 13.40 -17.93
C LYS A 142 2.54 14.12 -16.98
N LEU A 143 1.37 14.53 -17.44
CA LEU A 143 0.37 15.18 -16.60
C LEU A 143 -0.09 14.25 -15.47
N VAL A 144 -0.44 13.00 -15.80
CA VAL A 144 -0.84 12.00 -14.81
C VAL A 144 0.28 11.78 -13.79
N MET A 145 1.53 11.62 -14.25
CA MET A 145 2.69 11.46 -13.36
C MET A 145 2.86 12.65 -12.40
N TYR A 146 2.78 13.89 -12.88
CA TYR A 146 2.93 15.07 -12.01
C TYR A 146 1.77 15.24 -11.02
N LEU A 147 0.54 14.90 -11.42
CA LEU A 147 -0.63 14.96 -10.55
C LEU A 147 -0.60 13.85 -9.48
N SER A 148 -0.11 12.66 -9.82
CA SER A 148 -0.09 11.51 -8.93
C SER A 148 1.17 11.41 -8.06
N ALA A 149 2.27 12.06 -8.45
CA ALA A 149 3.50 12.14 -7.66
C ALA A 149 3.28 12.58 -6.19
N PRO A 150 2.58 13.70 -5.88
CA PRO A 150 2.35 14.09 -4.50
C PRO A 150 1.55 13.05 -3.72
N ILE A 151 0.61 12.35 -4.38
CA ILE A 151 -0.19 11.28 -3.78
C ILE A 151 0.71 10.09 -3.40
N ALA A 152 1.63 9.69 -4.28
CA ALA A 152 2.58 8.61 -4.01
C ALA A 152 3.50 8.94 -2.81
N PHE A 153 4.03 10.16 -2.74
CA PHE A 153 4.86 10.59 -1.61
C PHE A 153 4.08 10.67 -0.30
N ILE A 154 2.86 11.21 -0.32
CA ILE A 154 1.98 11.26 0.86
C ILE A 154 1.66 9.84 1.32
N LYS A 155 1.32 8.93 0.40
CA LYS A 155 1.06 7.52 0.72
C LYS A 155 2.28 6.86 1.37
N ALA A 156 3.48 7.05 0.81
CA ALA A 156 4.71 6.51 1.40
C ALA A 156 4.95 7.06 2.83
N GLY A 157 4.69 8.35 3.06
CA GLY A 157 4.75 8.96 4.40
C GLY A 157 3.73 8.37 5.37
N ILE A 158 2.50 8.11 4.91
CA ILE A 158 1.46 7.44 5.71
C ILE A 158 1.89 6.00 6.02
N SER A 159 2.47 5.26 5.07
CA SER A 159 3.01 3.91 5.33
C SER A 159 4.10 3.92 6.40
N LEU A 160 5.01 4.90 6.41
CA LEU A 160 6.02 5.05 7.46
C LEU A 160 5.39 5.32 8.83
N LEU A 161 4.41 6.23 8.90
CA LEU A 161 3.68 6.52 10.13
C LEU A 161 2.95 5.27 10.63
N HIS A 162 2.35 4.52 9.72
CA HIS A 162 1.67 3.26 10.00
C HIS A 162 2.62 2.22 10.59
N GLY A 163 3.80 2.03 9.99
CA GLY A 163 4.84 1.16 10.52
C GLY A 163 5.33 1.61 11.90
N TYR A 164 5.57 2.91 12.09
CA TYR A 164 6.02 3.48 13.36
C TYR A 164 5.05 3.20 14.51
N VAL A 165 3.76 3.51 14.33
CA VAL A 165 2.74 3.26 15.36
C VAL A 165 2.60 1.75 15.63
N SER A 166 2.74 0.91 14.59
CA SER A 166 2.73 -0.55 14.75
C SER A 166 3.90 -1.05 15.61
N CYS A 167 5.11 -0.54 15.40
CA CYS A 167 6.27 -0.87 16.22
C CYS A 167 6.07 -0.50 17.70
N ILE A 168 5.49 0.68 17.97
CA ILE A 168 5.17 1.08 19.35
C ILE A 168 4.16 0.11 19.95
N ASN A 169 3.08 -0.17 19.24
CA ASN A 169 2.05 -1.09 19.69
C ASN A 169 2.61 -2.49 19.97
N LEU A 170 3.49 -3.00 19.11
CA LEU A 170 4.17 -4.28 19.33
C LEU A 170 5.02 -4.27 20.60
N SER A 171 5.77 -3.18 20.83
CA SER A 171 6.58 -3.04 22.05
C SER A 171 5.75 -3.03 23.35
N ILE A 172 4.52 -2.50 23.29
CA ILE A 172 3.57 -2.53 24.41
C ILE A 172 3.13 -3.98 24.70
N ILE A 173 2.90 -4.78 23.65
CA ILE A 173 2.57 -6.22 23.79
C ILE A 173 3.71 -6.95 24.49
N ASP A 174 4.94 -6.76 24.00
CA ASP A 174 6.14 -7.42 24.56
C ASP A 174 6.34 -7.09 26.05
N LEU A 175 6.19 -5.81 26.42
CA LEU A 175 6.30 -5.38 27.81
C LEU A 175 5.23 -6.02 28.70
N LYS A 176 3.99 -6.11 28.21
CA LYS A 176 2.88 -6.69 28.94
C LYS A 176 3.06 -8.19 29.16
N GLU A 177 3.39 -8.93 28.11
CA GLU A 177 3.68 -10.36 28.23
C GLU A 177 4.83 -10.63 29.19
N ARG A 178 5.86 -9.76 29.19
CA ARG A 178 6.97 -9.86 30.15
C ARG A 178 6.53 -9.62 31.58
N GLN A 179 5.65 -8.65 31.83
CA GLN A 179 5.09 -8.40 33.17
C GLN A 179 4.22 -9.55 33.65
N GLU A 180 3.42 -10.16 32.78
CA GLU A 180 2.60 -11.33 33.11
C GLU A 180 3.47 -12.53 33.47
N ARG A 181 4.54 -12.80 32.71
CA ARG A 181 5.53 -13.84 33.04
C ARG A 181 6.18 -13.62 34.42
N LEU A 182 6.47 -12.37 34.79
CA LEU A 182 7.05 -12.04 36.10
C LEU A 182 6.08 -12.18 37.27
N LYS A 183 4.76 -12.19 37.04
CA LYS A 183 3.75 -12.39 38.10
C LYS A 183 3.46 -13.86 38.40
N VAL A 184 3.84 -14.74 37.48
CA VAL A 184 3.61 -16.20 37.58
C VAL A 184 4.79 -16.91 38.26
N ASN A 185 5.96 -16.28 38.29
CA ASN A 185 7.15 -16.73 39.03
C ASN A 185 7.22 -16.08 40.42
#